data_AF-A0A0G1N0M0-F1
#
_entry.id   AF-A0A0G1N0M0-F1
#
_cell.length_a   1.000
_cell.length_b   1.000
_cell.length_c   1.000
_cell.angle_alpha   90.00
_cell.angle_beta   90.00
_cell.angle_gamma   90.00
#
_symmetry.space_group_name_H-M   'P 1'
#
loop_
_entity.id
_entity.type
_entity.pdbx_description
1 polymer ?
#
loop_
_entity_poly.entity_id
_entity_poly.type
_entity_poly.pdbx_seq_one_letter_code
_entity_poly.pdbx_strand_id
1 'polypeptide(L)'
;MKSNKGFTLIELIVVISIIGVLSTLIINNLNDARARARDAKRKQELSGLKTALRLYYNDYQTYPVNLDDFSTTYMKQLPEFSYYSQDDNGDGFTVKATLENLSDQDLTLSQSRCPGVHETTDFVVCED
;
A
#
# COMPACT_ATOMS: atom_id res chain seq x y z
N MET A 1 -10.89 -57.66 25.23
CA MET A 1 -11.67 -56.48 25.64
C MET A 1 -11.01 -55.23 25.05
N LYS A 2 -11.74 -54.41 24.29
CA LYS A 2 -11.21 -53.13 23.78
C LYS A 2 -11.34 -52.08 24.89
N SER A 3 -10.22 -51.49 25.31
CA SER A 3 -10.19 -50.39 26.27
C SER A 3 -10.53 -49.09 25.54
N ASN A 4 -11.70 -48.51 25.82
CA ASN A 4 -12.02 -47.16 25.36
C ASN A 4 -11.26 -46.16 26.24
N LYS A 5 -10.22 -45.53 25.69
CA LYS A 5 -9.52 -44.41 26.35
C LYS A 5 -10.35 -43.15 26.13
N GLY A 6 -10.94 -42.62 27.20
CA GLY A 6 -11.59 -41.31 27.20
C GLY A 6 -10.58 -40.21 27.49
N PHE A 7 -10.78 -39.02 26.90
CA PHE A 7 -10.03 -37.81 27.25
C PHE A 7 -10.41 -37.33 28.66
N THR A 8 -9.44 -36.82 29.40
CA THR A 8 -9.69 -36.20 30.70
C THR A 8 -10.12 -34.73 30.53
N LEU A 9 -10.94 -34.22 31.46
CA LEU A 9 -11.32 -32.80 31.46
C LEU A 9 -10.11 -31.88 31.57
N ILE A 10 -9.09 -32.29 32.33
CA ILE A 10 -7.85 -31.51 32.50
C ILE A 10 -7.05 -31.43 31.20
N GLU A 11 -6.97 -32.51 30.41
CA GLU A 11 -6.32 -32.48 29.10
C GLU A 11 -7.02 -31.49 28.16
N LEU A 12 -8.35 -31.46 28.15
CA LEU A 12 -9.10 -30.53 27.32
C LEU A 12 -8.84 -29.07 27.74
N ILE A 13 -8.84 -28.80 29.05
CA ILE A 13 -8.65 -27.45 29.61
C ILE A 13 -7.21 -26.94 29.34
N VAL A 14 -6.20 -27.81 29.41
CA VAL A 14 -4.82 -27.44 29.10
C VAL A 14 -4.67 -27.10 27.61
N VAL A 15 -5.32 -27.85 26.71
CA VAL A 15 -5.24 -27.59 25.26
C VAL A 15 -5.86 -26.24 24.89
N ILE A 16 -7.09 -25.96 25.35
CA ILE A 16 -7.75 -24.69 25.02
C ILE A 16 -7.03 -23.49 25.65
N SER A 17 -6.39 -23.68 26.82
CA SER A 17 -5.62 -22.60 27.44
C SER A 17 -4.34 -22.28 26.65
N ILE A 18 -3.62 -23.30 26.14
CA ILE A 18 -2.47 -23.10 25.25
C ILE A 18 -2.90 -22.44 23.93
N ILE A 19 -3.98 -22.91 23.30
CA ILE A 19 -4.50 -22.31 22.06
C ILE A 19 -4.91 -20.85 22.29
N GLY A 20 -5.54 -20.54 23.43
CA GLY A 20 -5.93 -19.17 23.79
C GLY A 20 -4.74 -18.22 23.89
N VAL A 21 -3.66 -18.64 24.53
CA VAL A 21 -2.43 -17.84 24.65
C VAL A 21 -1.74 -17.66 23.29
N LEU A 22 -1.63 -18.72 22.48
CA LEU A 22 -1.00 -18.63 21.17
C LEU A 22 -1.81 -17.77 20.18
N SER A 23 -3.14 -17.78 20.28
CA SER A 23 -4.02 -17.06 19.35
C SER A 23 -3.86 -15.54 19.44
N THR A 24 -3.64 -14.98 20.63
CA THR A 24 -3.47 -13.52 20.80
C THR A 24 -2.20 -13.00 20.14
N LEU A 25 -1.10 -13.76 20.21
CA LEU A 25 0.18 -13.40 19.59
C LEU A 25 0.11 -13.38 18.06
N ILE A 26 -0.69 -14.27 17.47
CA ILE A 26 -0.81 -14.40 16.01
C ILE A 26 -1.58 -13.22 15.41
N ILE A 27 -2.63 -12.72 16.08
CA ILE A 27 -3.52 -11.67 15.54
C ILE A 27 -2.76 -10.37 15.28
N ASN A 28 -1.88 -9.95 16.20
CA ASN A 28 -1.13 -8.71 16.06
C ASN A 28 -0.19 -8.76 14.83
N ASN A 29 0.55 -9.86 14.68
CA ASN A 29 1.43 -10.06 13.52
C ASN A 29 0.66 -10.10 12.19
N LEU A 30 -0.55 -10.65 12.19
CA LEU A 30 -1.39 -10.71 11.00
C LEU A 30 -1.87 -9.32 10.55
N ASN A 31 -2.19 -8.43 11.48
CA ASN A 31 -2.61 -7.07 11.14
C ASN A 31 -1.47 -6.28 10.48
N ASP A 32 -0.25 -6.36 11.02
CA ASP A 32 0.93 -5.72 10.43
C ASP A 32 1.25 -6.28 9.04
N ALA A 33 1.18 -7.61 8.88
CA ALA A 33 1.40 -8.24 7.58
C ALA A 33 0.37 -7.79 6.54
N ARG A 34 -0.90 -7.63 6.94
CA ARG A 34 -1.95 -7.11 6.06
C ARG A 34 -1.74 -5.64 5.70
N ALA A 35 -1.28 -4.81 6.63
CA ALA A 35 -0.95 -3.41 6.36
C ALA A 35 0.18 -3.31 5.32
N ARG A 36 1.27 -4.06 5.51
CA ARG A 36 2.38 -4.12 4.52
C ARG A 36 1.94 -4.61 3.15
N ALA A 37 1.03 -5.60 3.10
CA ALA A 37 0.48 -6.08 1.83
C ALA A 37 -0.35 -5.01 1.11
N ARG A 38 -1.15 -4.22 1.84
CA ARG A 38 -1.88 -3.08 1.27
C ARG A 38 -0.92 -1.99 0.78
N ASP A 39 0.10 -1.67 1.57
CA ASP A 39 1.11 -0.67 1.19
C ASP A 39 1.89 -1.10 -0.07
N ALA A 40 2.30 -2.36 -0.16
CA ALA A 40 2.94 -2.91 -1.36
C ALA A 40 2.04 -2.79 -2.59
N LYS A 41 0.74 -3.08 -2.43
CA LYS A 41 -0.26 -2.90 -3.50
C LYS A 41 -0.35 -1.43 -3.93
N ARG A 42 -0.48 -0.49 -2.99
CA ARG A 42 -0.52 0.97 -3.28
C ARG A 42 0.72 1.43 -4.04
N LYS A 43 1.92 1.01 -3.59
CA LYS A 43 3.19 1.34 -4.26
C LYS A 43 3.25 0.83 -5.71
N GLN A 44 2.82 -0.41 -5.93
CA GLN A 44 2.76 -1.01 -7.27
C GLN A 44 1.76 -0.27 -8.17
N GLU A 45 0.59 0.03 -7.62
CA GLU A 45 -0.46 0.76 -8.30
C GLU A 45 -0.03 2.17 -8.71
N LEU A 46 0.67 2.90 -7.84
CA LEU A 46 1.24 4.21 -8.16
C LEU A 46 2.35 4.13 -9.22
N SER A 47 3.14 3.07 -9.22
CA SER A 47 4.15 2.84 -10.27
C SER A 47 3.48 2.58 -11.63
N GLY A 48 2.34 1.87 -11.63
CA GLY A 48 1.49 1.72 -12.80
C GLY A 48 0.90 3.05 -13.28
N LEU A 49 0.44 3.89 -12.35
CA LEU A 49 -0.06 5.24 -12.65
C LEU A 49 1.04 6.12 -13.26
N LYS A 50 2.26 6.12 -12.73
CA LYS A 50 3.41 6.82 -13.34
C LYS A 50 3.63 6.42 -14.79
N THR A 51 3.57 5.12 -15.07
CA THR A 51 3.74 4.60 -16.44
C THR A 51 2.61 5.10 -17.35
N ALA A 52 1.37 5.08 -16.87
CA ALA A 52 0.22 5.58 -17.63
C ALA A 52 0.28 7.11 -17.84
N LEU A 53 0.73 7.87 -16.85
CA LEU A 53 0.97 9.32 -16.97
C LEU A 53 2.01 9.62 -18.04
N ARG A 54 3.09 8.84 -18.09
CA ARG A 54 4.11 8.97 -19.14
C ARG A 54 3.58 8.67 -20.53
N LEU A 55 2.65 7.72 -20.67
CA LEU A 55 1.96 7.47 -21.94
C LEU A 55 1.12 8.67 -22.37
N TYR A 56 0.39 9.28 -21.43
CA TYR A 56 -0.36 10.52 -21.69
C TYR A 56 0.57 11.65 -22.15
N TYR A 57 1.71 11.83 -21.46
CA TYR A 57 2.70 12.84 -21.85
C TYR A 57 3.25 12.61 -23.26
N ASN A 58 3.48 11.36 -23.67
CA ASN A 58 3.94 11.08 -25.03
C ASN A 58 2.95 11.56 -26.10
N ASP A 59 1.64 11.45 -25.84
CA ASP A 59 0.60 11.82 -26.81
C ASP A 59 0.30 13.33 -26.81
N TYR A 60 0.31 13.96 -25.63
CA TYR A 60 -0.12 15.36 -25.47
C TYR A 60 1.02 16.34 -25.18
N GLN A 61 2.24 15.86 -24.96
CA GLN A 61 3.43 16.64 -24.57
C GLN A 61 3.21 17.47 -23.30
N THR A 62 2.30 17.02 -22.44
CA THR A 62 1.99 17.61 -21.13
C THR A 62 1.34 16.55 -20.26
N TYR A 63 1.53 16.63 -18.94
CA TYR A 63 0.77 15.82 -17.99
C TYR A 63 -0.68 16.32 -17.88
N PRO A 64 -1.62 15.52 -17.36
CA PRO A 64 -2.98 16.00 -17.14
C PRO A 64 -3.03 16.93 -15.92
N VAL A 65 -3.75 18.05 -15.98
CA VAL A 65 -3.98 18.91 -14.80
C VAL A 65 -4.84 18.17 -13.77
N ASN A 66 -5.82 17.40 -14.27
CA ASN A 66 -6.79 16.63 -13.48
C ASN A 66 -6.87 15.21 -14.06
N LEU A 67 -7.12 14.20 -13.22
CA LEU A 67 -7.19 12.80 -13.66
C LEU A 67 -8.58 12.36 -14.14
N ASP A 68 -9.56 13.27 -14.22
CA ASP A 68 -10.93 12.95 -14.62
C ASP A 68 -10.98 12.38 -16.05
N ASP A 69 -10.32 13.05 -17.01
CA ASP A 69 -10.24 12.61 -18.41
C ASP A 69 -9.17 11.54 -18.67
N PHE A 70 -8.22 11.37 -17.74
CA PHE A 70 -7.14 10.39 -17.83
C PHE A 70 -7.62 8.93 -17.66
N SER A 71 -8.64 8.73 -16.81
CA SER A 71 -9.08 7.40 -16.33
C SER A 71 -9.74 6.50 -17.39
N THR A 72 -10.13 7.02 -18.56
CA THR A 72 -10.86 6.21 -19.56
C THR A 72 -9.96 5.65 -20.67
N THR A 73 -8.83 6.29 -20.95
CA THR A 73 -7.94 5.92 -22.07
C THR A 73 -6.64 5.28 -21.60
N TYR A 74 -5.99 5.84 -20.57
CA TYR A 74 -4.64 5.43 -20.16
C TYR A 74 -4.64 4.47 -18.98
N MET A 75 -5.67 4.51 -18.12
CA MET A 75 -5.78 3.63 -16.97
C MET A 75 -7.23 3.45 -16.53
N LYS A 76 -7.83 2.30 -16.87
CA LYS A 76 -9.26 1.99 -16.64
C LYS A 76 -9.78 2.22 -15.21
N GLN A 77 -8.92 2.03 -14.22
CA GLN A 77 -9.25 2.27 -12.82
C GLN A 77 -8.07 2.97 -12.16
N LEU A 78 -8.32 4.18 -11.65
CA LEU A 78 -7.33 4.90 -10.87
C LEU A 78 -7.10 4.19 -9.53
N PRO A 79 -5.84 4.13 -9.08
CA PRO A 79 -5.53 3.56 -7.78
C PRO A 79 -5.95 4.50 -6.66
N GLU A 80 -5.88 4.01 -5.42
CA GLU A 80 -6.10 4.86 -4.25
C GLU A 80 -4.85 5.73 -4.02
N PHE A 81 -4.99 7.03 -4.29
CA PHE A 81 -3.97 8.05 -4.02
C PHE A 81 -4.59 9.19 -3.22
N SER A 82 -3.78 9.88 -2.41
CA SER A 82 -4.24 10.99 -1.56
C SER A 82 -4.18 12.32 -2.28
N TYR A 83 -3.21 12.50 -3.18
CA TYR A 83 -2.98 13.77 -3.85
C TYR A 83 -2.33 13.57 -5.22
N TYR A 84 -2.74 14.41 -6.17
CA TYR A 84 -2.14 14.53 -7.50
C TYR A 84 -1.95 16.02 -7.81
N SER A 85 -0.80 16.38 -8.36
CA SER A 85 -0.57 17.70 -8.94
C SER A 85 0.36 17.63 -10.14
N GLN A 86 0.08 18.48 -11.11
CA GLN A 86 1.00 18.83 -12.17
C GLN A 86 1.88 20.02 -11.74
N ASP A 87 3.05 20.18 -12.35
CA ASP A 87 3.85 21.41 -12.25
C ASP A 87 3.28 22.53 -13.15
N ASP A 88 3.80 23.75 -12.99
CA ASP A 88 3.29 24.93 -13.71
C ASP A 88 3.53 24.87 -15.23
N ASN A 89 4.58 24.17 -15.66
CA ASN A 89 4.95 24.03 -17.08
C ASN A 89 4.26 22.85 -17.76
N GLY A 90 3.70 21.96 -16.97
CA GLY A 90 3.07 20.74 -17.41
C GLY A 90 4.01 19.58 -17.77
N ASP A 91 5.29 19.71 -17.45
CA ASP A 91 6.36 18.75 -17.72
C ASP A 91 6.67 17.82 -16.54
N GLY A 92 6.01 18.02 -15.41
CA GLY A 92 6.18 17.24 -14.20
C GLY A 92 4.86 16.92 -13.52
N PHE A 93 4.87 15.85 -12.75
CA PHE A 93 3.76 15.52 -11.86
C PHE A 93 4.29 15.06 -10.50
N THR A 94 3.42 15.08 -9.51
CA THR A 94 3.63 14.47 -8.20
C THR A 94 2.35 13.78 -7.76
N VAL A 95 2.46 12.49 -7.43
CA VAL A 95 1.38 11.70 -6.85
C VAL A 95 1.80 11.23 -5.47
N LYS A 96 0.88 11.30 -4.51
CA LYS A 96 1.11 10.87 -3.14
C LYS A 96 0.10 9.79 -2.75
N ALA A 97 0.54 8.82 -1.95
CA ALA A 97 -0.35 7.97 -1.19
C ALA A 97 0.16 7.83 0.24
N THR A 98 -0.77 7.81 1.19
CA THR A 98 -0.45 7.60 2.60
C THR A 98 -0.28 6.11 2.87
N LEU A 99 0.87 5.72 3.40
CA LEU A 99 1.12 4.33 3.81
C LEU A 99 0.74 4.11 5.27
N GLU A 100 0.37 2.87 5.59
CA GLU A 100 0.00 2.47 6.95
C GLU A 100 1.25 2.11 7.77
N ASN A 101 2.28 1.53 7.14
CA ASN A 101 3.52 1.16 7.79
C ASN A 101 4.56 2.30 7.76
N LEU A 102 4.65 3.05 8.84
CA LEU A 102 5.59 4.18 8.97
C LEU A 102 7.07 3.76 9.11
N SER A 103 7.33 2.49 9.38
CA SER A 103 8.71 1.95 9.46
C SER A 103 9.24 1.51 8.09
N ASP A 104 8.50 1.77 7.02
CA ASP A 104 8.87 1.41 5.66
C ASP A 104 9.97 2.37 5.14
N GLN A 105 11.14 1.82 4.78
CA GLN A 105 12.26 2.62 4.28
C GLN A 105 11.96 3.30 2.94
N ASP A 106 10.98 2.80 2.19
CA ASP A 106 10.62 3.40 0.91
C ASP A 106 9.95 4.76 1.08
N LEU A 107 9.40 5.09 2.26
CA LEU A 107 8.84 6.42 2.52
C LEU A 107 9.92 7.49 2.34
N THR A 108 11.03 7.36 3.07
CA THR A 108 12.13 8.33 3.00
C THR A 108 12.85 8.30 1.67
N LEU A 109 13.00 7.12 1.04
CA LEU A 109 13.60 6.98 -0.30
C LEU A 109 12.72 7.58 -1.40
N SER A 110 11.39 7.53 -1.26
CA SER A 110 10.48 8.15 -2.22
C SER A 110 10.53 9.67 -2.13
N GLN A 111 10.56 10.20 -0.91
CA GLN A 111 10.63 11.64 -0.64
C GLN A 111 11.98 12.25 -1.05
N SER A 112 13.09 11.51 -0.93
CA SER A 112 14.39 12.00 -1.38
C SER A 112 14.52 12.07 -2.91
N ARG A 113 13.76 11.25 -3.64
CA ARG A 113 13.70 11.26 -5.11
C ARG A 113 12.83 12.38 -5.65
N CYS A 114 11.80 12.78 -4.90
CA CYS A 114 10.83 13.76 -5.35
C CYS A 114 10.98 15.09 -4.59
N PRO A 115 11.44 16.17 -5.26
CA PRO A 115 11.61 17.45 -4.59
C PRO A 115 10.27 17.97 -4.02
N GLY A 116 10.31 18.59 -2.85
CA GLY A 116 9.14 19.19 -2.21
C GLY A 116 9.02 18.92 -0.72
N VAL A 117 7.94 19.45 -0.12
CA VAL A 117 7.57 19.18 1.27
C VAL A 117 6.51 18.07 1.28
N HIS A 118 6.82 16.98 1.99
CA HIS A 118 5.98 15.80 2.09
C HIS A 118 5.80 15.44 3.56
N GLU A 119 4.63 14.88 3.91
CA GLU A 119 4.43 14.38 5.26
C GLU A 119 5.24 13.09 5.47
N THR A 120 5.52 12.74 6.72
CA THR A 120 6.32 11.53 7.04
C THR A 120 5.65 10.23 6.62
N THR A 121 4.34 10.26 6.36
CA THR A 121 3.52 9.12 5.95
C THR A 121 3.30 9.06 4.43
N ASP A 122 3.74 10.09 3.69
CA ASP A 122 3.55 10.20 2.26
C ASP A 122 4.59 9.37 1.52
N PHE A 123 4.11 8.37 0.78
CA PHE A 123 4.88 7.76 -0.30
C PHE A 123 4.64 8.56 -1.58
N VAL A 124 5.71 9.03 -2.19
CA VAL A 124 5.64 10.01 -3.28
C VAL A 124 6.22 9.44 -4.56
N VAL A 125 5.51 9.63 -5.67
CA VAL A 125 5.97 9.28 -7.02
C VAL A 125 5.89 10.54 -7.88
N CYS A 126 7.01 10.91 -8.48
CA CYS A 126 7.15 12.07 -9.34
C CYS A 126 7.79 11.66 -10.67
N GLU A 127 7.87 12.61 -11.61
CA GLU A 127 8.67 12.45 -12.81
C GLU A 127 10.18 12.39 -12.47
N ASP A 128 10.93 11.53 -13.19
CA ASP A 128 12.37 11.29 -12.93
C ASP A 128 13.26 12.46 -13.36
#